data_AF-A0AAI9G0R4-F1
#
_entry.id   AF-A0AAI9G0R4-F1
#
_cell.length_a   1.000
_cell.length_b   1.000
_cell.length_c   1.000
_cell.angle_alpha   90.00
_cell.angle_beta   90.00
_cell.angle_gamma   90.00
#
_symmetry.space_group_name_H-M   'P 1'
#
loop_
_entity.id
_entity.type
_entity.pdbx_description
1 polymer ?
#
loop_
_entity_poly.entity_id
_entity_poly.type
_entity_poly.pdbx_seq_one_letter_code
_entity_poly.pdbx_strand_id
1 'polypeptide(L)'
;MASRSPLFPTRVSYRAFGRQFGRGEQALLGALRQLHDPDLQPDGLAQLSALGLDPEGCNAFIGLLPLLATPAAPIDLLPADSPFIAASELDLLVCLLRIAQWRHARPREDDTLAPLRQQLARCAMAVQAANLPLRQRSLSPVGLRLLDPTGWLRQR
;
A
#
# COMPACT_ATOMS: atom_id res chain seq x y z
N MET A 1 37.30 -23.16 23.08
CA MET A 1 36.44 -22.02 23.43
C MET A 1 35.93 -21.40 22.14
N ALA A 2 34.68 -21.70 21.75
CA ALA A 2 34.10 -21.20 20.51
C ALA A 2 33.63 -19.76 20.70
N SER A 3 34.30 -18.83 20.03
CA SER A 3 33.88 -17.43 19.92
C SER A 3 32.57 -17.39 19.14
N ARG A 4 31.47 -17.05 19.82
CA ARG A 4 30.17 -16.79 19.20
C ARG A 4 30.28 -15.47 18.45
N SER A 5 30.39 -15.54 17.13
CA SER A 5 30.25 -14.38 16.26
C SER A 5 28.94 -13.64 16.58
N PRO A 6 28.93 -12.30 16.62
CA PRO A 6 27.70 -11.55 16.79
C PRO A 6 26.79 -11.85 15.60
N LEU A 7 25.55 -12.24 15.90
CA LEU A 7 24.45 -12.35 14.95
C LEU A 7 24.31 -10.99 14.25
N PHE A 8 24.81 -10.88 13.03
CA PHE A 8 24.47 -9.76 12.15
C PHE A 8 22.95 -9.66 12.10
N PRO A 9 22.35 -8.46 12.21
CA PRO A 9 20.93 -8.32 11.94
C PRO A 9 20.75 -8.79 10.50
N THR A 10 20.00 -9.87 10.31
CA THR A 10 19.57 -10.36 9.00
C THR A 10 19.07 -9.15 8.22
N ARG A 11 19.88 -8.62 7.30
CA ARG A 11 19.44 -7.67 6.29
C ARG A 11 18.42 -8.44 5.47
N VAL A 12 17.17 -8.35 5.88
CA VAL A 12 16.03 -8.84 5.12
C VAL A 12 16.20 -8.23 3.74
N SER A 13 16.54 -9.07 2.76
CA SER A 13 16.75 -8.61 1.40
C SER A 13 15.38 -8.26 0.85
N TYR A 14 14.98 -7.00 0.97
CA TYR A 14 13.75 -6.47 0.37
C TYR A 14 13.72 -6.70 -1.14
N ARG A 15 14.89 -6.90 -1.77
CA ARG A 15 15.04 -7.37 -3.17
C ARG A 15 14.46 -8.77 -3.41
N ALA A 16 14.56 -9.68 -2.44
CA ALA A 16 13.96 -11.01 -2.51
C ALA A 16 12.44 -10.96 -2.30
N PHE A 17 11.95 -10.03 -1.45
CA PHE A 17 10.51 -9.76 -1.31
C PHE A 17 9.92 -9.12 -2.57
N GLY A 18 10.65 -8.19 -3.20
CA GLY A 18 10.31 -7.56 -4.48
C GLY A 18 10.00 -8.57 -5.59
N ARG A 19 10.79 -9.64 -5.68
CA ARG A 19 10.60 -10.74 -6.65
C ARG A 19 9.38 -11.62 -6.38
N GLN A 20 8.82 -11.58 -5.17
CA GLN A 20 7.62 -12.33 -4.84
C GLN A 20 6.33 -11.61 -5.25
N PHE A 21 6.41 -10.33 -5.62
CA PHE A 21 5.28 -9.56 -6.11
C PHE A 21 4.90 -9.97 -7.53
N GLY A 22 3.60 -10.10 -7.77
CA GLY A 22 3.04 -10.28 -9.10
C GLY A 22 3.23 -9.02 -9.94
N ARG A 23 3.06 -9.17 -11.27
CA ARG A 23 3.17 -8.05 -12.21
C ARG A 23 2.21 -6.90 -11.88
N GLY A 24 0.98 -7.21 -11.47
CA GLY A 24 -0.02 -6.20 -11.10
C GLY A 24 0.37 -5.42 -9.84
N GLU A 25 0.91 -6.09 -8.82
CA GLU A 25 1.40 -5.43 -7.59
C GLU A 25 2.58 -4.49 -7.88
N GLN A 26 3.53 -4.94 -8.70
CA GLN A 26 4.69 -4.14 -9.11
C GLN A 26 4.28 -2.94 -9.96
N ALA A 27 3.35 -3.12 -10.90
CA ALA A 27 2.83 -2.05 -11.72
C ALA A 27 2.02 -1.03 -10.89
N LEU A 28 1.22 -1.49 -9.92
CA LEU A 28 0.48 -0.61 -9.01
C LEU A 28 1.43 0.24 -8.16
N LEU A 29 2.49 -0.37 -7.61
CA LEU A 29 3.53 0.36 -6.88
C LEU A 29 4.28 1.34 -7.79
N GLY A 30 4.65 0.92 -9.00
CA GLY A 30 5.30 1.79 -9.98
C GLY A 30 4.46 3.04 -10.28
N ALA A 31 3.18 2.84 -10.56
CA ALA A 31 2.23 3.92 -10.79
C ALA A 31 2.09 4.84 -9.56
N LEU A 32 2.01 4.29 -8.35
CA LEU A 32 1.95 5.07 -7.11
C LEU A 32 3.18 5.96 -6.90
N ARG A 33 4.37 5.44 -7.19
CA ARG A 33 5.62 6.21 -7.09
C ARG A 33 5.70 7.32 -8.14
N GLN A 34 5.21 7.07 -9.35
CA GLN A 34 5.10 8.09 -10.38
C GLN A 34 4.08 9.17 -10.03
N LEU A 35 2.92 8.79 -9.48
CA LEU A 35 1.91 9.75 -9.03
C LEU A 35 2.41 10.66 -7.89
N HIS A 36 3.38 10.19 -7.10
CA HIS A 36 4.00 10.99 -6.04
C HIS A 36 4.83 12.15 -6.60
N ASP A 37 5.34 12.02 -7.84
CA ASP A 37 6.09 13.04 -8.55
C ASP A 37 5.14 13.84 -9.48
N PRO A 38 4.98 15.16 -9.29
CA PRO A 38 4.13 15.99 -10.14
C PRO A 38 4.45 15.90 -11.64
N ASP A 39 5.72 15.73 -12.00
CA ASP A 39 6.16 15.68 -13.40
C ASP A 39 5.81 14.33 -14.06
N LEU A 40 5.68 13.27 -13.26
CA LEU A 40 5.36 11.91 -13.73
C LEU A 40 3.88 11.54 -13.48
N GLN A 41 3.08 12.45 -12.91
CA GLN A 41 1.69 12.18 -12.58
C GLN A 41 0.84 11.71 -13.78
N PRO A 42 0.97 12.30 -15.00
CA PRO A 42 0.25 11.80 -16.17
C PRO A 42 0.59 10.34 -16.52
N ASP A 43 1.86 9.97 -16.43
CA ASP A 43 2.33 8.61 -16.69
C ASP A 43 1.81 7.64 -15.63
N GLY A 44 1.84 8.04 -14.36
CA GLY A 44 1.27 7.27 -13.26
C GLY A 44 -0.23 7.00 -13.43
N LEU A 45 -1.00 8.00 -13.89
CA LEU A 45 -2.43 7.84 -14.19
C LEU A 45 -2.69 6.92 -15.37
N ALA A 46 -1.87 7.01 -16.41
CA ALA A 46 -1.95 6.11 -17.56
C ALA A 46 -1.66 4.65 -17.13
N GLN A 47 -0.69 4.43 -16.25
CA GLN A 47 -0.39 3.11 -15.70
C GLN A 47 -1.53 2.56 -14.82
N LEU A 48 -2.12 3.38 -13.95
CA LEU A 48 -3.30 2.95 -13.17
C LEU A 48 -4.46 2.57 -14.08
N SER A 49 -4.72 3.36 -15.13
CA SER A 49 -5.78 3.08 -16.09
C SER A 49 -5.51 1.78 -16.87
N ALA A 50 -4.25 1.53 -17.24
CA ALA A 50 -3.82 0.29 -17.90
C ALA A 50 -3.95 -0.96 -17.00
N LEU A 51 -3.96 -0.77 -15.68
CA LEU A 51 -4.28 -1.82 -14.71
C LEU A 51 -5.78 -2.09 -14.59
N GLY A 52 -6.63 -1.34 -15.31
CA GLY A 52 -8.08 -1.49 -15.30
C GLY A 52 -8.77 -0.69 -14.20
N LEU A 53 -8.08 0.26 -13.57
CA LEU A 53 -8.74 1.20 -12.66
C LEU A 53 -9.56 2.21 -13.47
N ASP A 54 -10.77 2.47 -12.99
CA ASP A 54 -11.63 3.52 -13.54
C ASP A 54 -11.18 4.91 -13.06
N PRO A 55 -11.74 6.01 -13.60
CA PRO A 55 -11.37 7.36 -13.21
C PRO A 55 -11.57 7.62 -11.69
N GLU A 56 -12.59 7.03 -11.07
CA GLU A 56 -12.82 7.15 -9.63
C GLU A 56 -11.70 6.47 -8.82
N GLY A 57 -11.27 5.30 -9.25
CA GLY A 57 -10.13 4.58 -8.69
C GLY A 57 -8.83 5.36 -8.84
N CYS A 58 -8.55 5.91 -10.02
CA CYS A 58 -7.37 6.77 -10.24
C CYS A 58 -7.38 7.98 -9.30
N ASN A 59 -8.53 8.66 -9.17
CA ASN A 59 -8.70 9.77 -8.23
C ASN A 59 -8.54 9.33 -6.76
N ALA A 60 -8.95 8.10 -6.43
CA ALA A 60 -8.75 7.55 -5.10
C ALA A 60 -7.24 7.44 -4.77
N PHE A 61 -6.42 6.99 -5.72
CA PHE A 61 -4.98 6.92 -5.52
C PHE A 61 -4.31 8.29 -5.43
N ILE A 62 -4.75 9.28 -6.22
CA ILE A 62 -4.27 10.67 -6.07
C ILE A 62 -4.55 11.19 -4.66
N GLY A 63 -5.79 11.04 -4.17
CA GLY A 63 -6.18 11.51 -2.84
C GLY A 63 -5.50 10.77 -1.68
N LEU A 64 -4.91 9.59 -1.95
CA LEU A 64 -4.19 8.81 -0.94
C LEU A 64 -2.81 9.41 -0.63
N LEU A 65 -2.09 9.88 -1.65
CA LEU A 65 -0.70 10.35 -1.53
C LEU A 65 -0.45 11.36 -0.39
N PRO A 66 -1.22 12.46 -0.24
CA PRO A 66 -0.98 13.40 0.85
C PRO A 66 -1.21 12.79 2.25
N LEU A 67 -2.03 11.73 2.35
CA LEU A 67 -2.36 11.08 3.62
C LEU A 67 -1.25 10.09 4.05
N LEU A 68 -0.49 9.54 3.10
CA LEU A 68 0.65 8.66 3.34
C LEU A 68 1.86 9.40 3.95
N ALA A 69 1.96 10.71 3.73
CA ALA A 69 3.04 11.53 4.29
C ALA A 69 2.78 11.97 5.74
N THR A 70 1.67 11.55 6.36
CA THR A 70 1.29 12.01 7.70
C THR A 70 2.07 11.30 8.81
N PRO A 71 2.36 11.95 9.96
CA PRO A 71 3.05 11.32 11.09
C PRO A 71 2.31 10.09 11.65
N ALA A 72 0.99 10.06 11.49
CA ALA A 72 0.13 8.98 11.95
C ALA A 72 0.18 7.74 11.04
N ALA A 73 0.77 7.84 9.85
CA ALA A 73 0.98 6.71 8.93
C ALA A 73 2.10 7.02 7.91
N PRO A 74 3.35 7.22 8.36
CA PRO A 74 4.41 7.65 7.48
C PRO A 74 4.79 6.47 6.57
N ILE A 75 4.33 6.53 5.34
CA ILE A 75 4.67 5.58 4.29
C ILE A 75 5.58 6.31 3.32
N ASP A 76 6.87 5.95 3.40
CA ASP A 76 7.88 6.47 2.48
C ASP A 76 7.78 5.72 1.16
N LEU A 77 7.48 6.46 0.09
CA LEU A 77 7.45 5.95 -1.28
C LEU A 77 8.84 6.19 -1.90
N LEU A 78 9.43 5.13 -2.44
CA LEU A 78 10.72 5.28 -3.12
C LEU A 78 10.55 6.02 -4.46
N PRO A 79 11.61 6.66 -4.99
CA PRO A 79 11.57 7.22 -6.33
C PRO A 79 11.12 6.20 -7.38
N ALA A 80 10.45 6.66 -8.44
CA ALA A 80 9.87 5.79 -9.47
C ALA A 80 10.89 4.80 -10.07
N ASP A 81 12.14 5.22 -10.29
CA ASP A 81 13.21 4.39 -10.86
C ASP A 81 13.91 3.46 -9.86
N SER A 82 13.44 3.43 -8.61
CA SER A 82 14.05 2.59 -7.57
C SER A 82 13.86 1.11 -7.88
N PRO A 83 14.96 0.32 -7.95
CA PRO A 83 14.87 -1.14 -8.11
C PRO A 83 14.48 -1.85 -6.80
N PHE A 84 14.20 -1.09 -5.73
CA PHE A 84 13.88 -1.59 -4.40
C PHE A 84 12.40 -1.33 -4.04
N ILE A 85 11.95 -1.98 -2.96
CA ILE A 85 10.64 -1.72 -2.33
C ILE A 85 10.88 -1.46 -0.85
N ALA A 86 10.35 -0.35 -0.33
CA ALA A 86 10.41 0.00 1.09
C ALA A 86 9.44 -0.87 1.89
N ALA A 87 9.75 -1.15 3.16
CA ALA A 87 8.88 -1.95 4.03
C ALA A 87 7.45 -1.38 4.14
N SER A 88 7.34 -0.06 4.20
CA SER A 88 6.08 0.70 4.24
C SER A 88 5.24 0.58 2.97
N GLU A 89 5.87 0.49 1.80
CA GLU A 89 5.18 0.23 0.53
C GLU A 89 4.59 -1.19 0.50
N LEU A 90 5.27 -2.16 1.11
CA LEU A 90 4.74 -3.51 1.29
C LEU A 90 3.49 -3.48 2.17
N ASP A 91 3.56 -2.75 3.28
CA ASP A 91 2.42 -2.60 4.19
C ASP A 91 1.22 -1.98 3.49
N LEU A 92 1.45 -0.96 2.65
CA LEU A 92 0.41 -0.33 1.85
C LEU A 92 -0.32 -1.35 0.96
N LEU A 93 0.43 -2.12 0.15
CA LEU A 93 -0.17 -3.14 -0.72
C LEU A 93 -0.96 -4.19 0.07
N VAL A 94 -0.40 -4.67 1.17
CA VAL A 94 -1.06 -5.69 1.99
C VAL A 94 -2.30 -5.11 2.67
N CYS A 95 -2.29 -3.84 3.09
CA CYS A 95 -3.46 -3.15 3.60
C CYS A 95 -4.57 -3.06 2.55
N LEU A 96 -4.26 -2.64 1.33
CA LEU A 96 -5.23 -2.57 0.23
C LEU A 96 -5.87 -3.94 -0.04
N LEU A 97 -5.06 -5.00 -0.10
CA LEU A 97 -5.57 -6.36 -0.27
C LEU A 97 -6.50 -6.80 0.87
N ARG A 98 -6.09 -6.57 2.12
CA ARG A 98 -6.85 -6.99 3.29
C ARG A 98 -8.18 -6.24 3.36
N ILE A 99 -8.19 -4.95 3.03
CA ILE A 99 -9.40 -4.13 3.01
C ILE A 99 -10.32 -4.56 1.85
N ALA A 100 -9.77 -4.89 0.67
CA ALA A 100 -10.54 -5.39 -0.46
C ALA A 100 -11.28 -6.72 -0.16
N GLN A 101 -10.81 -7.49 0.82
CA GLN A 101 -11.47 -8.71 1.29
C GLN A 101 -12.59 -8.43 2.31
N TRP A 102 -12.67 -7.22 2.88
CA TRP A 102 -13.67 -6.87 3.87
C TRP A 102 -14.94 -6.37 3.22
N ARG A 103 -16.06 -6.99 3.56
CA ARG A 103 -17.38 -6.54 3.13
C ARG A 103 -17.74 -5.23 3.85
N HIS A 104 -18.08 -4.20 3.08
CA HIS A 104 -18.52 -2.89 3.59
C HIS A 104 -17.55 -2.24 4.60
N ALA A 105 -16.23 -2.34 4.37
CA ALA A 105 -15.23 -1.70 5.22
C ALA A 105 -15.45 -0.18 5.29
N ARG A 106 -15.71 0.33 6.49
CA ARG A 106 -15.82 1.77 6.75
C ARG A 106 -15.00 2.13 7.99
N PRO A 107 -14.24 3.23 7.97
CA PRO A 107 -13.61 3.72 9.19
C PRO A 107 -14.67 4.15 10.21
N ARG A 108 -14.33 4.10 11.49
CA ARG A 108 -15.13 4.76 12.53
C ARG A 108 -14.96 6.27 12.44
N GLU A 109 -16.00 7.02 12.78
CA GLU A 109 -15.97 8.50 12.71
C GLU A 109 -15.05 9.11 13.77
N ASP A 110 -14.95 8.49 14.96
CA ASP A 110 -14.13 8.96 16.09
C ASP A 110 -12.63 8.66 15.94
N ASP A 111 -12.22 8.09 14.80
CA ASP A 111 -10.85 7.65 14.56
C ASP A 111 -9.99 8.77 13.93
N THR A 112 -8.82 9.01 14.52
CA THR A 112 -7.87 10.03 14.03
C THR A 112 -7.31 9.68 12.65
N LEU A 113 -7.32 8.40 12.27
CA LEU A 113 -6.93 7.91 10.95
C LEU A 113 -8.10 7.77 9.97
N ALA A 114 -9.30 8.24 10.32
CA ALA A 114 -10.49 8.05 9.50
C ALA A 114 -10.34 8.53 8.04
N PRO A 115 -9.74 9.70 7.75
CA PRO A 115 -9.54 10.15 6.37
C PRO A 115 -8.64 9.20 5.57
N LEU A 116 -7.54 8.75 6.16
CA LEU A 116 -6.61 7.81 5.52
C LEU A 116 -7.28 6.45 5.29
N ARG A 117 -7.97 5.91 6.30
CA ARG A 117 -8.67 4.62 6.19
C ARG A 117 -9.81 4.69 5.17
N GLN A 118 -10.53 5.80 5.10
CA GLN A 118 -11.56 6.01 4.07
C GLN A 118 -10.94 5.98 2.67
N GLN A 119 -9.80 6.63 2.49
CA GLN A 119 -9.13 6.66 1.19
C GLN A 119 -8.52 5.30 0.82
N LEU A 120 -7.95 4.58 1.79
CA LEU A 120 -7.51 3.20 1.62
C LEU A 120 -8.68 2.28 1.23
N ALA A 121 -9.87 2.46 1.80
CA ALA A 121 -11.05 1.70 1.43
C ALA A 121 -11.49 1.97 -0.03
N ARG A 122 -11.47 3.22 -0.47
CA ARG A 122 -11.75 3.58 -1.88
C ARG A 122 -10.73 2.97 -2.84
N CYS A 123 -9.45 3.07 -2.51
CA CYS A 123 -8.38 2.44 -3.29
C CYS A 123 -8.54 0.91 -3.35
N ALA A 124 -8.86 0.27 -2.21
CA ALA A 124 -9.08 -1.16 -2.13
C ALA A 124 -10.29 -1.62 -2.97
N MET A 125 -11.37 -0.84 -2.99
CA MET A 125 -12.52 -1.10 -3.87
C MET A 125 -12.16 -1.00 -5.35
N ALA A 126 -11.37 0.00 -5.74
CA ALA A 126 -10.89 0.15 -7.12
C ALA A 126 -10.00 -1.03 -7.55
N VAL A 127 -9.08 -1.45 -6.68
CA VAL A 127 -8.23 -2.64 -6.88
C VAL A 127 -9.06 -3.91 -7.01
N GLN A 128 -10.10 -4.05 -6.19
CA GLN A 128 -11.03 -5.17 -6.24
C GLN A 128 -11.81 -5.19 -7.56
N ALA A 129 -12.34 -4.04 -7.99
CA ALA A 129 -13.07 -3.90 -9.25
C ALA A 129 -12.18 -4.21 -10.47
N ALA A 130 -10.91 -3.81 -10.42
CA ALA A 130 -9.90 -4.12 -11.43
C ALA A 130 -9.41 -5.58 -11.40
N ASN A 131 -9.90 -6.41 -10.46
CA ASN A 131 -9.50 -7.81 -10.28
C ASN A 131 -7.98 -8.00 -10.14
N LEU A 132 -7.28 -7.05 -9.51
CA LEU A 132 -5.83 -7.14 -9.36
C LEU A 132 -5.47 -8.25 -8.36
N PRO A 133 -4.71 -9.28 -8.77
CA PRO A 133 -4.35 -10.38 -7.90
C PRO A 133 -3.24 -9.93 -6.93
N LEU A 134 -3.60 -9.58 -5.70
CA LEU A 134 -2.65 -9.28 -4.63
C LEU A 134 -2.50 -10.49 -3.69
N ARG A 135 -1.27 -10.73 -3.20
CA ARG A 135 -0.94 -11.88 -2.32
C ARG A 135 -0.98 -11.48 -0.84
N GLN A 136 -1.50 -12.36 0.01
CA GLN A 136 -1.52 -12.13 1.46
C GLN A 136 -0.12 -12.25 2.05
N ARG A 137 0.24 -11.32 2.94
CA ARG A 137 1.54 -11.30 3.64
C ARG A 137 1.41 -10.79 5.07
N SER A 138 2.51 -10.91 5.83
CA SER A 138 2.68 -10.30 7.14
C SER A 138 2.84 -8.79 7.04
N LEU A 139 2.36 -8.07 8.06
CA LEU A 139 2.40 -6.62 8.17
C LEU A 139 3.46 -6.20 9.19
N SER A 140 4.09 -5.05 8.96
CA SER A 140 4.86 -4.33 9.99
C SER A 140 3.92 -3.63 10.99
N PRO A 141 4.46 -3.03 12.07
CA PRO A 141 3.67 -2.20 12.98
C PRO A 141 2.87 -1.09 12.30
N VAL A 142 3.38 -0.49 11.20
CA VAL A 142 2.65 0.54 10.44
C VAL A 142 1.42 -0.07 9.79
N GLY A 143 1.58 -1.20 9.09
CA GLY A 143 0.49 -1.92 8.47
C GLY A 143 -0.56 -2.43 9.46
N LEU A 144 -0.12 -2.92 10.63
CA LEU A 144 -1.01 -3.34 11.71
C LEU A 144 -1.84 -2.17 12.25
N ARG A 145 -1.23 -0.99 12.42
CA ARG A 145 -1.96 0.22 12.83
C ARG A 145 -3.00 0.64 11.80
N LEU A 146 -2.69 0.56 10.50
CA LEU A 146 -3.66 0.90 9.44
C LEU A 146 -4.87 -0.05 9.45
N LEU A 147 -4.65 -1.33 9.71
CA LEU A 147 -5.69 -2.36 9.79
C LEU A 147 -6.27 -2.58 11.19
N ASP A 148 -5.96 -1.71 12.16
CA ASP A 148 -6.41 -1.87 13.55
C ASP A 148 -7.92 -2.13 13.61
N PRO A 149 -8.36 -3.31 14.09
CA PRO A 149 -9.76 -3.67 14.18
C PRO A 149 -10.67 -2.64 14.83
N THR A 150 -10.15 -1.89 15.80
CA THR A 150 -10.92 -0.89 16.55
C THR A 150 -11.29 0.32 15.70
N GLY A 151 -10.52 0.58 14.64
CA GLY A 151 -10.71 1.67 13.70
C GLY A 151 -11.71 1.43 12.58
N TRP A 152 -12.24 0.21 12.45
CA TRP A 152 -13.07 -0.20 11.32
C TRP A 152 -14.42 -0.76 11.75
N LEU A 153 -15.48 -0.32 11.09
CA LEU A 153 -16.77 -0.99 11.03
C LEU A 153 -16.73 -1.99 9.88
N ARG A 154 -16.96 -3.26 10.21
CA ARG A 154 -16.96 -4.38 9.25
C ARG A 154 -18.22 -5.19 9.47
N GLN A 155 -18.97 -5.44 8.40
CA GLN A 155 -20.06 -6.41 8.44
C GLN A 155 -19.50 -7.75 7.96
N ARG A 156 -19.63 -8.78 8.81
CA ARG A 156 -19.24 -10.16 8.47
C ARG A 156 -20.22 -10.74 7.44
#